data_AF-A0A9E3XQC3-F1
#
_entry.id   AF-A0A9E3XQC3-F1
#
_cell.length_a   1.000
_cell.length_b   1.000
_cell.length_c   1.000
_cell.angle_alpha   90.00
_cell.angle_beta   90.00
_cell.angle_gamma   90.00
#
_symmetry.space_group_name_H-M   'P 1'
#
loop_
_entity.id
_entity.type
_entity.pdbx_description
1 polymer ?
#
loop_
_entity_poly.entity_id
_entity_poly.type
_entity_poly.pdbx_seq_one_letter_code
_entity_poly.pdbx_strand_id
1 'polypeptide(L)'
;MDLEAKSLIASHAANPARMLLMVAVASFTINDMLDAFLAEQRARLSESTFWRYDGVIDCFRSMLDQYAYTDLDKAEQALWEKRFNEDELEGSFCNTFGPEKITSGHAEEFCGYFMIRKVMGPQDMINATGTVLKKLVAWMVEHDHVDPETAKAIKLTATRAAKLLPAAEKLNVALREVTPRLFDDPPVVVGPIHELGPATISRVEPGKLWFTDDEGTEYGPIDVPAAATDIAQPGWEIGWLAIGQLQSAEWRILEIGFVYPDI
;
A
#
# COMPACT_ATOMS: atom_id res chain seq x y z
N MET A 1 29.24 46.95 48.43
CA MET A 1 29.87 45.63 48.72
C MET A 1 28.84 44.74 49.39
N ASP A 2 27.61 44.74 48.92
CA ASP A 2 27.05 44.05 47.75
C ASP A 2 27.05 42.52 47.83
N LEU A 3 25.85 42.05 48.15
CA LEU A 3 25.40 40.68 48.34
C LEU A 3 24.91 40.05 47.01
N GLU A 4 25.23 40.62 45.84
CA GLU A 4 24.69 40.20 44.54
C GLU A 4 25.54 39.19 43.75
N ALA A 5 26.64 38.66 44.29
CA ALA A 5 27.58 37.82 43.51
C ALA A 5 27.52 36.31 43.82
N LYS A 6 26.35 35.75 44.18
CA LYS A 6 26.18 34.28 44.37
C LYS A 6 24.92 33.66 43.73
N SER A 7 24.34 34.30 42.71
CA SER A 7 23.17 33.80 41.98
C SER A 7 23.46 33.36 40.53
N LEU A 8 24.72 33.21 40.13
CA LEU A 8 25.07 33.04 38.71
C LEU A 8 25.91 31.80 38.39
N ILE A 9 25.65 30.66 39.03
CA ILE A 9 26.16 29.35 38.56
C ILE A 9 25.11 28.25 38.81
N ALA A 10 23.91 28.43 38.23
CA ALA A 10 22.91 27.38 38.16
C ALA A 10 22.01 27.60 36.92
N SER A 11 22.60 27.57 35.73
CA SER A 11 21.84 27.59 34.47
C SER A 11 22.73 27.17 33.31
N HIS A 12 23.12 25.89 33.25
CA HIS A 12 23.60 25.28 32.01
C HIS A 12 23.38 23.76 31.92
N ALA A 13 22.50 23.20 32.76
CA ALA A 13 21.83 21.96 32.37
C ALA A 13 20.70 22.37 31.42
N ALA A 14 20.87 22.12 30.13
CA ALA A 14 19.78 22.17 29.18
C ALA A 14 18.62 21.36 29.77
N ASN A 15 17.51 22.04 30.08
CA ASN A 15 16.31 21.38 30.57
C ASN A 15 15.85 20.39 29.48
N PRO A 16 15.81 19.08 29.72
CA PRO A 16 15.33 18.13 28.72
C PRO A 16 13.88 18.41 28.29
N ALA A 17 13.09 19.10 29.12
CA ALA A 17 11.74 19.57 28.75
C ALA A 17 11.73 20.72 27.73
N ARG A 18 12.87 21.37 27.48
CA ARG A 18 13.02 22.41 26.45
C ARG A 18 13.56 21.84 25.12
N MET A 19 13.96 20.56 25.13
CA MET A 19 14.34 19.78 23.96
C MET A 19 13.19 18.87 23.48
N LEU A 20 12.10 18.77 24.24
CA LEU A 20 10.75 18.63 23.67
C LEU A 20 10.42 19.96 22.99
N LEU A 21 10.92 20.16 21.78
CA LEU A 21 10.20 21.04 20.85
C LEU A 21 8.80 20.41 20.75
N MET A 22 7.78 21.13 21.21
CA MET A 22 6.40 20.64 21.26
C MET A 22 6.00 20.17 19.87
N VAL A 23 6.03 18.85 19.64
CA VAL A 23 5.25 18.27 18.55
C VAL A 23 3.81 18.70 18.85
N ALA A 24 3.25 19.45 17.93
CA ALA A 24 1.91 19.99 18.02
C ALA A 24 1.14 19.54 16.80
N VAL A 25 -0.19 19.59 16.91
CA VAL A 25 -1.07 19.36 15.76
C VAL A 25 -0.70 20.35 14.66
N ALA A 26 -0.58 19.83 13.43
CA ALA A 26 -0.30 20.65 12.28
C ALA A 26 -1.42 21.68 12.07
N SER A 27 -1.04 22.92 11.77
CA SER A 27 -2.02 23.98 11.43
C SER A 27 -2.65 23.79 10.05
N PHE A 28 -2.04 22.97 9.20
CA PHE A 28 -2.56 22.51 7.91
C PHE A 28 -2.26 21.02 7.84
N THR A 29 -3.31 20.22 7.99
CA THR A 29 -3.20 18.77 8.16
C THR A 29 -3.18 18.05 6.83
N ILE A 30 -2.88 16.75 6.85
CA ILE A 30 -3.04 15.88 5.69
C ILE A 30 -4.50 15.90 5.22
N ASN A 31 -5.49 15.91 6.12
CA ASN A 31 -6.89 15.99 5.70
C ASN A 31 -7.22 17.30 4.99
N ASP A 32 -6.75 18.45 5.51
CA ASP A 32 -6.92 19.74 4.83
C ASP A 32 -6.32 19.72 3.41
N MET A 33 -5.15 19.11 3.28
CA MET A 33 -4.44 18.96 2.01
C MET A 33 -5.17 18.05 1.02
N LEU A 34 -5.65 16.89 1.46
CA LEU A 34 -6.42 15.96 0.63
C LEU A 34 -7.76 16.56 0.18
N ASP A 35 -8.44 17.28 1.08
CA ASP A 35 -9.72 17.94 0.78
C ASP A 35 -9.53 19.11 -0.20
N ALA A 36 -8.47 19.91 -0.04
CA ALA A 36 -8.11 20.96 -0.99
C ALA A 36 -7.84 20.39 -2.39
N PHE A 37 -7.05 19.31 -2.47
CA PHE A 37 -6.79 18.60 -3.72
C PHE A 37 -8.10 18.14 -4.37
N LEU A 38 -8.96 17.44 -3.62
CA LEU A 38 -10.24 16.93 -4.11
C LEU A 38 -11.20 18.04 -4.55
N ALA A 39 -11.26 19.17 -3.82
CA ALA A 39 -12.08 20.32 -4.19
C ALA A 39 -11.71 20.87 -5.59
N GLU A 40 -10.40 21.00 -5.86
CA GLU A 40 -9.92 21.40 -7.19
C GLU A 40 -10.22 20.35 -8.27
N GLN A 41 -10.07 19.06 -7.93
CA GLN A 41 -10.39 17.98 -8.86
C GLN A 41 -11.89 17.97 -9.21
N ARG A 42 -12.76 18.21 -8.23
CA ARG A 42 -14.22 18.26 -8.42
C ARG A 42 -14.65 19.40 -9.32
N ALA A 43 -13.99 20.55 -9.24
CA ALA A 43 -14.29 21.70 -10.08
C ALA A 43 -13.96 21.47 -11.57
N ARG A 44 -13.03 20.55 -11.88
CA ARG A 44 -12.51 20.34 -13.24
C ARG A 44 -12.93 19.01 -13.89
N LEU A 45 -13.26 17.99 -13.10
CA LEU A 45 -13.54 16.64 -13.59
C LEU A 45 -15.04 16.38 -13.76
N SER A 46 -15.39 15.43 -14.62
CA SER A 46 -16.76 14.89 -14.65
C SER A 46 -17.06 14.11 -13.38
N GLU A 47 -18.34 13.97 -13.04
CA GLU A 47 -18.78 13.24 -11.84
C GLU A 47 -18.24 11.80 -11.80
N SER A 48 -18.31 11.07 -12.91
CA SER A 48 -17.78 9.71 -12.99
C SER A 48 -16.27 9.64 -12.77
N THR A 49 -15.50 10.60 -13.31
CA THR A 49 -14.06 10.62 -13.10
C THR A 49 -13.73 11.05 -11.68
N PHE A 50 -14.43 12.04 -11.14
CA PHE A 50 -14.24 12.53 -9.78
C PHE A 50 -14.50 11.44 -8.75
N TRP A 51 -15.55 10.64 -8.89
CA TRP A 51 -15.84 9.52 -7.99
C TRP A 51 -14.66 8.56 -7.80
N ARG A 52 -13.85 8.32 -8.84
CA ARG A 52 -12.63 7.50 -8.74
C ARG A 52 -11.53 8.20 -7.94
N TYR A 53 -11.40 9.52 -8.08
CA TYR A 53 -10.43 10.30 -7.32
C TYR A 53 -10.81 10.29 -5.84
N ASP A 54 -12.07 10.58 -5.55
CA ASP A 54 -12.66 10.56 -4.21
C ASP A 54 -12.40 9.21 -3.53
N GLY A 55 -12.81 8.10 -4.16
CA GLY A 55 -12.61 6.76 -3.59
C GLY A 55 -11.16 6.36 -3.39
N VAL A 56 -10.24 6.73 -4.30
CA VAL A 56 -8.81 6.45 -4.13
C VAL A 56 -8.23 7.29 -2.99
N ILE A 57 -8.59 8.57 -2.88
CA ILE A 57 -8.10 9.44 -1.80
C ILE A 57 -8.64 9.00 -0.45
N ASP A 58 -9.89 8.56 -0.38
CA ASP A 58 -10.47 7.97 0.83
C ASP A 58 -9.73 6.69 1.25
N CYS A 59 -9.38 5.82 0.30
CA CYS A 59 -8.55 4.64 0.58
C CYS A 59 -7.15 5.04 1.08
N PHE A 60 -6.54 6.08 0.48
CA PHE A 60 -5.23 6.56 0.89
C PHE A 60 -5.25 7.16 2.30
N ARG A 61 -6.25 7.98 2.61
CA ARG A 61 -6.51 8.51 3.96
C ARG A 61 -6.66 7.38 4.97
N SER A 62 -7.48 6.39 4.65
CA SER A 62 -7.72 5.23 5.53
C SER A 62 -6.44 4.40 5.76
N MET A 63 -5.59 4.25 4.74
CA MET A 63 -4.29 3.60 4.90
C MET A 63 -3.40 4.41 5.85
N LEU A 64 -3.27 5.72 5.63
CA LEU A 64 -2.44 6.58 6.48
C LEU A 64 -2.90 6.53 7.94
N ASP A 65 -4.20 6.64 8.20
CA ASP A 65 -4.74 6.57 9.56
C ASP A 65 -4.51 5.21 10.26
N GLN A 66 -4.45 4.12 9.50
CA GLN A 66 -4.25 2.78 10.05
C GLN A 66 -2.79 2.36 10.19
N TYR A 67 -1.87 2.92 9.39
CA TYR A 67 -0.52 2.39 9.25
C TYR A 67 0.58 3.44 9.44
N ALA A 68 0.37 4.70 9.06
CA ALA A 68 1.45 5.69 9.02
C ALA A 68 2.00 6.08 10.40
N TYR A 69 1.28 5.78 11.48
CA TYR A 69 1.78 6.02 12.84
C TYR A 69 3.05 5.20 13.15
N THR A 70 3.32 4.10 12.42
CA THR A 70 4.53 3.28 12.66
C THR A 70 5.84 4.00 12.33
N ASP A 71 5.76 5.06 11.52
CA ASP A 71 6.91 5.84 11.06
C ASP A 71 7.23 7.04 11.98
N LEU A 72 6.41 7.26 13.02
CA LEU A 72 6.56 8.38 13.94
C LEU A 72 7.75 8.20 14.88
N ASP A 73 8.40 9.32 15.21
CA ASP A 73 9.37 9.31 16.31
C ASP A 73 8.67 9.19 17.68
N LYS A 74 9.45 9.03 18.75
CA LYS A 74 8.89 8.82 20.10
C LYS A 74 8.02 9.98 20.60
N ALA A 75 8.36 11.23 20.26
CA ALA A 75 7.61 12.40 20.69
C ALA A 75 6.31 12.53 19.90
N GLU A 76 6.37 12.24 18.61
CA GLU A 76 5.23 12.24 17.70
C GLU A 76 4.25 11.11 18.02
N GLN A 77 4.77 9.91 18.29
CA GLN A 77 3.98 8.77 18.73
C GLN A 77 3.23 9.10 20.04
N ALA A 78 3.90 9.74 21.01
CA ALA A 78 3.25 10.14 22.26
C ALA A 78 2.14 11.18 22.06
N LEU A 79 2.31 12.13 21.12
CA LEU A 79 1.25 13.07 20.75
C LEU A 79 0.07 12.33 20.11
N TRP A 80 0.35 11.50 19.10
CA TRP A 80 -0.67 10.77 18.36
C TRP A 80 -1.46 9.83 19.28
N GLU A 81 -0.79 8.98 20.06
CA GLU A 81 -1.44 8.07 21.01
C GLU A 81 -2.33 8.82 22.00
N LYS A 82 -1.87 9.95 22.52
CA LYS A 82 -2.68 10.74 23.45
C LYS A 82 -3.96 11.22 22.76
N ARG A 83 -3.85 11.83 21.57
CA ARG A 83 -5.01 12.38 20.86
C ARG A 83 -5.97 11.29 20.41
N PHE A 84 -5.44 10.22 19.82
CA PHE A 84 -6.21 9.07 19.35
C PHE A 84 -7.01 8.41 20.49
N ASN A 85 -6.43 8.32 21.69
CA ASN A 85 -7.12 7.79 22.87
C ASN A 85 -8.17 8.78 23.45
N GLU A 86 -8.03 10.08 23.22
CA GLU A 86 -9.02 11.09 23.61
C GLU A 86 -10.20 11.11 22.64
N ASP A 87 -9.92 11.06 21.34
CA ASP A 87 -10.89 10.98 20.25
C ASP A 87 -10.21 10.36 19.02
N GLU A 88 -10.65 9.18 18.60
CA GLU A 88 -10.05 8.43 17.48
C GLU A 88 -10.15 9.18 16.15
N LEU A 89 -11.25 9.92 15.91
CA LEU A 89 -11.46 10.64 14.66
C LEU A 89 -10.63 11.92 14.63
N GLU A 90 -10.75 12.77 15.67
CA GLU A 90 -10.01 14.02 15.77
C GLU A 90 -8.50 13.80 16.04
N GLY A 91 -8.15 12.65 16.60
CA GLY A 91 -6.80 12.20 16.88
C GLY A 91 -6.21 11.29 15.81
N SER A 92 -6.88 11.12 14.67
CA SER A 92 -6.34 10.33 13.55
C SER A 92 -5.01 10.90 13.06
N PHE A 93 -4.22 10.06 12.37
CA PHE A 93 -2.94 10.49 11.82
C PHE A 93 -3.12 11.68 10.87
N CYS A 94 -4.10 11.58 9.97
CA CYS A 94 -4.39 12.58 8.95
C CYS A 94 -4.95 13.90 9.52
N ASN A 95 -5.55 13.87 10.72
CA ASN A 95 -5.99 15.05 11.47
C ASN A 95 -4.92 15.62 12.41
N THR A 96 -3.82 14.90 12.63
CA THR A 96 -2.77 15.32 13.58
C THR A 96 -1.56 15.92 12.86
N PHE A 97 -1.14 15.32 11.75
CA PHE A 97 0.11 15.67 11.07
C PHE A 97 -0.12 16.36 9.72
N GLY A 98 0.90 17.08 9.26
CA GLY A 98 0.92 17.79 7.98
C GLY A 98 1.46 16.93 6.83
N PRO A 99 1.40 17.46 5.59
CA PRO A 99 1.84 16.75 4.38
C PRO A 99 3.29 16.25 4.41
N GLU A 100 4.16 16.89 5.19
CA GLU A 100 5.56 16.50 5.39
C GLU A 100 5.73 15.10 5.99
N LYS A 101 4.67 14.51 6.56
CA LYS A 101 4.67 13.14 7.07
C LYS A 101 4.32 12.09 6.02
N ILE A 102 3.98 12.49 4.80
CA ILE A 102 3.76 11.53 3.71
C ILE A 102 5.10 11.17 3.08
N THR A 103 5.53 9.92 3.27
CA THR A 103 6.80 9.38 2.76
C THR A 103 6.59 8.59 1.46
N SER A 104 7.68 8.22 0.78
CA SER A 104 7.62 7.27 -0.34
C SER A 104 7.19 5.87 0.11
N GLY A 105 7.55 5.46 1.33
CA GLY A 105 7.12 4.19 1.92
C GLY A 105 5.59 4.08 2.02
N HIS A 106 4.91 5.19 2.35
CA HIS A 106 3.44 5.21 2.34
C HIS A 106 2.84 5.01 0.94
N ALA A 107 3.49 5.52 -0.11
CA ALA A 107 3.04 5.27 -1.48
C ALA A 107 3.26 3.80 -1.91
N GLU A 108 4.38 3.21 -1.48
CA GLU A 108 4.70 1.79 -1.71
C GLU A 108 3.71 0.88 -0.98
N GLU A 109 3.46 1.13 0.30
CA GLU A 109 2.46 0.40 1.09
C GLU A 109 1.06 0.53 0.48
N PHE A 110 0.66 1.74 0.08
CA PHE A 110 -0.64 1.98 -0.52
C PHE A 110 -0.83 1.19 -1.81
N CYS A 111 0.13 1.28 -2.73
CA CYS A 111 0.02 0.69 -4.05
C CYS A 111 0.32 -0.81 -4.05
N GLY A 112 1.34 -1.24 -3.31
CA GLY A 112 1.87 -2.60 -3.31
C GLY A 112 1.14 -3.55 -2.38
N TYR A 113 0.46 -3.05 -1.35
CA TYR A 113 -0.20 -3.91 -0.37
C TYR A 113 -1.66 -3.50 -0.11
N PHE A 114 -1.91 -2.27 0.31
CA PHE A 114 -3.23 -1.86 0.81
C PHE A 114 -4.31 -1.97 -0.26
N MET A 115 -4.07 -1.42 -1.46
CA MET A 115 -5.03 -1.46 -2.56
C MET A 115 -5.32 -2.88 -3.07
N ILE A 116 -4.36 -3.80 -2.91
CA ILE A 116 -4.50 -5.19 -3.38
C ILE A 116 -5.22 -6.04 -2.32
N ARG A 117 -4.84 -5.89 -1.05
CA ARG A 117 -5.25 -6.80 0.02
C ARG A 117 -6.43 -6.30 0.84
N LYS A 118 -6.58 -4.99 1.01
CA LYS A 118 -7.54 -4.38 1.95
C LYS A 118 -8.75 -3.77 1.26
N VAL A 119 -8.61 -3.38 0.00
CA VAL A 119 -9.66 -2.67 -0.72
C VAL A 119 -10.47 -3.64 -1.59
N MET A 120 -11.70 -3.92 -1.16
CA MET A 120 -12.71 -4.63 -1.97
C MET A 120 -13.50 -3.63 -2.83
N GLY A 121 -12.80 -2.77 -3.57
CA GLY A 121 -13.37 -1.69 -4.35
C GLY A 121 -13.66 -2.08 -5.81
N PRO A 122 -14.47 -1.29 -6.54
CA PRO A 122 -14.68 -1.51 -7.97
C PRO A 122 -13.37 -1.42 -8.76
N GLN A 123 -13.25 -2.25 -9.80
CA GLN A 123 -12.00 -2.41 -10.55
C GLN A 123 -11.53 -1.11 -11.23
N ASP A 124 -12.45 -0.27 -11.68
CA ASP A 124 -12.12 0.99 -12.31
C ASP A 124 -11.54 2.02 -11.33
N MET A 125 -11.90 1.94 -10.04
CA MET A 125 -11.27 2.69 -8.96
C MET A 125 -9.85 2.18 -8.69
N ILE A 126 -9.64 0.86 -8.55
CA ILE A 126 -8.31 0.26 -8.35
C ILE A 126 -7.37 0.61 -9.50
N ASN A 127 -7.87 0.57 -10.74
CA ASN A 127 -7.11 0.95 -11.93
C ASN A 127 -6.73 2.44 -11.97
N ALA A 128 -7.49 3.30 -11.28
CA ALA A 128 -7.23 4.73 -11.20
C ALA A 128 -6.13 5.09 -10.17
N THR A 129 -5.83 4.20 -9.21
CA THR A 129 -4.91 4.43 -8.08
C THR A 129 -3.63 5.17 -8.47
N GLY A 130 -2.81 4.58 -9.33
CA GLY A 130 -1.52 5.18 -9.70
C GLY A 130 -1.67 6.49 -10.48
N THR A 131 -2.79 6.69 -11.18
CA THR A 131 -3.06 7.96 -11.87
C THR A 131 -3.44 9.05 -10.87
N VAL A 132 -4.30 8.74 -9.91
CA VAL A 132 -4.73 9.68 -8.86
C VAL A 132 -3.54 10.05 -7.98
N LEU A 133 -2.76 9.07 -7.51
CA LEU A 133 -1.59 9.32 -6.67
C LEU A 133 -0.53 10.19 -7.39
N LYS A 134 -0.33 9.95 -8.70
CA LYS A 134 0.54 10.79 -9.53
C LYS A 134 0.02 12.24 -9.64
N LYS A 135 -1.29 12.44 -9.64
CA LYS A 135 -1.90 13.78 -9.66
C LYS A 135 -1.82 14.45 -8.29
N LEU A 136 -2.02 13.70 -7.22
CA LEU A 136 -1.85 14.17 -5.86
C LEU A 136 -0.42 14.67 -5.64
N VAL A 137 0.60 13.85 -5.92
CA VAL A 137 2.00 14.27 -5.70
C VAL A 137 2.41 15.45 -6.58
N ALA A 138 1.89 15.55 -7.81
CA ALA A 138 2.13 16.72 -8.65
C ALA A 138 1.51 17.99 -8.03
N TRP A 139 0.29 17.89 -7.51
CA TRP A 139 -0.38 18.98 -6.83
C TRP A 139 0.37 19.37 -5.54
N MET A 140 0.87 18.40 -4.77
CA MET A 140 1.68 18.67 -3.57
C MET A 140 2.97 19.44 -3.92
N VAL A 141 3.62 19.12 -5.03
CA VAL A 141 4.81 19.86 -5.51
C VAL A 141 4.46 21.28 -5.90
N GLU A 142 3.33 21.50 -6.60
CA GLU A 142 2.88 22.83 -7.00
C GLU A 142 2.56 23.75 -5.82
N HIS A 143 2.27 23.17 -4.64
CA HIS A 143 1.91 23.87 -3.41
C HIS A 143 2.99 23.79 -2.32
N ASP A 144 4.21 23.37 -2.66
CA ASP A 144 5.35 23.26 -1.72
C ASP A 144 5.05 22.37 -0.49
N HIS A 145 4.24 21.32 -0.66
CA HIS A 145 3.82 20.39 0.40
C HIS A 145 4.65 19.09 0.47
N VAL A 146 5.64 18.93 -0.40
CA VAL A 146 6.51 17.76 -0.44
C VAL A 146 7.87 18.15 -0.98
N ASP A 147 8.94 17.57 -0.43
CA ASP A 147 10.27 17.81 -0.95
C ASP A 147 10.48 17.11 -2.32
N PRO A 148 11.40 17.61 -3.16
CA PRO A 148 11.59 17.07 -4.51
C PRO A 148 11.97 15.58 -4.59
N GLU A 149 12.74 15.06 -3.62
CA GLU A 149 13.20 13.67 -3.65
C GLU A 149 12.07 12.72 -3.27
N THR A 150 11.32 13.03 -2.20
CA THR A 150 10.11 12.29 -1.81
C THR A 150 9.07 12.32 -2.94
N ALA A 151 8.84 13.49 -3.54
CA ALA A 151 7.91 13.62 -4.66
C ALA A 151 8.29 12.74 -5.86
N LYS A 152 9.58 12.70 -6.19
CA LYS A 152 10.11 11.87 -7.28
C LYS A 152 9.93 10.38 -7.00
N ALA A 153 10.18 9.94 -5.77
CA ALA A 153 9.99 8.56 -5.35
C ALA A 153 8.51 8.16 -5.42
N ILE A 154 7.60 8.93 -4.79
CA ILE A 154 6.15 8.69 -4.85
C ILE A 154 5.65 8.65 -6.30
N LYS A 155 6.13 9.57 -7.15
CA LYS A 155 5.75 9.62 -8.57
C LYS A 155 6.22 8.37 -9.34
N LEU A 156 7.38 7.81 -9.01
CA LEU A 156 7.87 6.57 -9.61
C LEU A 156 6.94 5.40 -9.23
N THR A 157 6.66 5.23 -7.95
CA THR A 157 5.72 4.22 -7.42
C THR A 157 4.35 4.36 -8.07
N ALA A 158 3.78 5.56 -8.10
CA ALA A 158 2.49 5.84 -8.73
C ALA A 158 2.49 5.51 -10.23
N THR A 159 3.61 5.73 -10.93
CA THR A 159 3.75 5.42 -12.36
C THR A 159 3.81 3.91 -12.60
N ARG A 160 4.49 3.15 -11.73
CA ARG A 160 4.51 1.68 -11.77
C ARG A 160 3.12 1.14 -11.46
N ALA A 161 2.50 1.58 -10.37
CA ALA A 161 1.16 1.18 -9.94
C ALA A 161 0.09 1.41 -11.03
N ALA A 162 0.14 2.54 -11.76
CA ALA A 162 -0.80 2.83 -12.84
C ALA A 162 -0.80 1.79 -13.98
N LYS A 163 0.29 1.02 -14.13
CA LYS A 163 0.41 -0.06 -15.11
C LYS A 163 0.22 -1.42 -14.46
N LEU A 164 0.83 -1.62 -13.30
CA LEU A 164 0.98 -2.93 -12.69
C LEU A 164 -0.26 -3.37 -11.91
N LEU A 165 -0.98 -2.46 -11.23
CA LEU A 165 -2.22 -2.83 -10.54
C LEU A 165 -3.31 -3.37 -11.48
N PRO A 166 -3.61 -2.72 -12.63
CA PRO A 166 -4.54 -3.29 -13.60
C PRO A 166 -4.09 -4.64 -14.16
N ALA A 167 -2.78 -4.85 -14.30
CA ALA A 167 -2.21 -6.09 -14.81
C ALA A 167 -2.31 -7.22 -13.77
N ALA A 168 -1.94 -6.96 -12.51
CA ALA A 168 -2.07 -7.89 -11.40
C ALA A 168 -3.51 -8.36 -11.21
N GLU A 169 -4.48 -7.46 -11.31
CA GLU A 169 -5.89 -7.84 -11.18
C GLU A 169 -6.37 -8.70 -12.35
N LYS A 170 -5.98 -8.38 -13.59
CA LYS A 170 -6.29 -9.24 -14.75
C LYS A 170 -5.67 -10.62 -14.62
N LEU A 171 -4.45 -10.71 -14.10
CA LEU A 171 -3.80 -11.99 -13.83
C LEU A 171 -4.55 -12.77 -12.74
N ASN A 172 -4.93 -12.10 -11.65
CA ASN A 172 -5.73 -12.69 -10.57
C ASN A 172 -7.04 -13.28 -11.11
N VAL A 173 -7.76 -12.55 -11.96
CA VAL A 173 -8.97 -13.05 -12.64
C VAL A 173 -8.67 -14.28 -13.49
N ALA A 174 -7.64 -14.22 -14.36
CA ALA A 174 -7.30 -15.33 -15.26
C ALA A 174 -6.88 -16.61 -14.51
N LEU A 175 -6.18 -16.48 -13.38
CA LEU A 175 -5.81 -17.63 -12.55
C LEU A 175 -7.00 -18.18 -11.75
N ARG A 176 -7.91 -17.32 -11.30
CA ARG A 176 -9.16 -17.75 -10.64
C ARG A 176 -10.08 -18.53 -11.58
N GLU A 177 -10.08 -18.24 -12.87
CA GLU A 177 -10.87 -18.98 -13.86
C GLU A 177 -10.48 -20.47 -13.96
N VAL A 178 -9.23 -20.82 -13.67
CA VAL A 178 -8.75 -22.22 -13.67
C VAL A 178 -8.69 -22.85 -12.29
N THR A 179 -9.05 -22.10 -11.25
CA THR A 179 -9.13 -22.58 -9.87
C THR A 179 -10.52 -23.18 -9.60
N PRO A 180 -10.63 -24.36 -8.97
CA PRO A 180 -11.92 -24.94 -8.60
C PRO A 180 -12.75 -23.96 -7.76
N ARG A 181 -14.05 -23.85 -8.05
CA ARG A 181 -14.96 -23.03 -7.24
C ARG A 181 -15.35 -23.80 -5.99
N LEU A 182 -15.76 -23.05 -4.96
CA LEU A 182 -16.14 -23.59 -3.64
C LEU A 182 -17.19 -24.71 -3.69
N PHE A 183 -18.03 -24.75 -4.74
CA PHE A 183 -19.10 -25.73 -4.91
C PHE A 183 -18.86 -26.72 -6.06
N ASP A 184 -17.68 -26.67 -6.69
CA ASP A 184 -17.30 -27.67 -7.68
C ASP A 184 -16.88 -28.96 -6.96
N ASP A 185 -17.03 -30.11 -7.61
CA ASP A 185 -16.43 -31.34 -7.11
C ASP A 185 -14.90 -31.15 -7.06
N PRO A 186 -14.26 -31.29 -5.89
CA PRO A 186 -12.84 -31.03 -5.77
C PRO A 186 -12.06 -32.02 -6.64
N PRO A 187 -11.01 -31.56 -7.34
CA PRO A 187 -10.19 -32.45 -8.13
C PRO A 187 -9.56 -33.52 -7.23
N VAL A 188 -9.52 -34.76 -7.72
CA VAL A 188 -8.84 -35.85 -7.01
C VAL A 188 -7.34 -35.67 -7.16
N VAL A 189 -6.72 -35.13 -6.11
CA VAL A 189 -5.28 -34.97 -6.01
C VAL A 189 -4.61 -36.25 -5.49
N VAL A 190 -3.40 -36.51 -5.96
CA VAL A 190 -2.52 -37.58 -5.51
C VAL A 190 -1.39 -36.95 -4.72
N GLY A 191 -1.16 -37.47 -3.51
CA GLY A 191 -0.10 -36.97 -2.63
C GLY A 191 -0.53 -35.76 -1.81
N PRO A 192 0.44 -35.04 -1.21
CA PRO A 192 0.16 -33.87 -0.40
C PRO A 192 -0.33 -32.69 -1.26
N ILE A 193 -1.24 -31.91 -0.68
CA ILE A 193 -1.49 -30.54 -1.15
C ILE A 193 -0.34 -29.68 -0.62
N HIS A 194 0.25 -28.88 -1.51
CA HIS A 194 1.25 -27.90 -1.13
C HIS A 194 0.57 -26.56 -0.94
N GLU A 195 0.41 -26.16 0.31
CA GLU A 195 -0.05 -24.84 0.72
C GLU A 195 1.16 -23.92 0.78
N LEU A 196 1.40 -23.22 -0.32
CA LEU A 196 2.48 -22.25 -0.41
C LEU A 196 1.99 -20.96 0.25
N GLY A 197 2.84 -20.40 1.12
CA GLY A 197 2.66 -19.05 1.66
C GLY A 197 2.77 -17.99 0.55
N PRO A 198 3.46 -16.85 0.74
CA PRO A 198 3.82 -16.04 -0.42
C PRO A 198 4.60 -16.93 -1.40
N ALA A 199 4.05 -17.12 -2.60
CA ALA A 199 4.65 -17.92 -3.67
C ALA A 199 5.05 -17.02 -4.83
N THR A 200 6.27 -17.15 -5.31
CA THR A 200 6.81 -16.25 -6.34
C THR A 200 6.73 -16.91 -7.71
N ILE A 201 6.25 -16.21 -8.73
CA ILE A 201 6.32 -16.68 -10.11
C ILE A 201 7.81 -16.75 -10.50
N SER A 202 8.33 -17.96 -10.73
CA SER A 202 9.75 -18.16 -11.05
C SER A 202 10.01 -18.18 -12.55
N ARG A 203 9.06 -18.72 -13.33
CA ARG A 203 9.16 -18.85 -14.79
C ARG A 203 7.79 -18.71 -15.45
N VAL A 204 7.81 -18.13 -16.64
CA VAL A 204 6.64 -17.98 -17.51
C VAL A 204 6.97 -18.55 -18.88
N GLU A 205 6.15 -19.50 -19.35
CA GLU A 205 6.14 -19.98 -20.73
C GLU A 205 4.70 -19.90 -21.28
N PRO A 206 4.48 -19.90 -22.60
CA PRO A 206 3.12 -19.84 -23.15
C PRO A 206 2.20 -20.93 -22.58
N GLY A 207 1.16 -20.50 -21.85
CA GLY A 207 0.19 -21.38 -21.18
C GLY A 207 0.70 -22.12 -19.94
N LYS A 208 1.91 -21.83 -19.45
CA LYS A 208 2.52 -22.50 -18.30
C LYS A 208 3.20 -21.56 -17.32
N LEU A 209 2.96 -21.78 -16.04
CA LEU A 209 3.62 -21.07 -14.94
C LEU A 209 4.35 -22.03 -14.01
N TRP A 210 5.40 -21.49 -13.38
CA TRP A 210 6.10 -22.11 -12.27
C TRP A 210 6.13 -21.14 -11.10
N PHE A 211 6.08 -21.73 -9.91
CA PHE A 211 6.08 -20.99 -8.66
C PHE A 211 7.18 -21.53 -7.75
N THR A 212 7.82 -20.66 -7.00
CA THR A 212 8.73 -21.04 -5.92
C THR A 212 8.13 -20.67 -4.58
N ASP A 213 8.27 -21.53 -3.57
CA ASP A 213 8.02 -21.16 -2.18
C ASP A 213 9.17 -20.31 -1.60
N ASP A 214 9.05 -19.96 -0.32
CA ASP A 214 10.03 -19.19 0.43
C ASP A 214 11.36 -19.94 0.67
N GLU A 215 11.33 -21.28 0.62
CA GLU A 215 12.51 -22.15 0.67
C GLU A 215 13.21 -22.28 -0.71
N GLY A 216 12.59 -21.80 -1.78
CA GLY A 216 13.10 -21.86 -3.15
C GLY A 216 12.79 -23.17 -3.88
N THR A 217 11.88 -23.98 -3.36
CA THR A 217 11.38 -25.19 -4.04
C THR A 217 10.50 -24.77 -5.20
N GLU A 218 10.84 -25.20 -6.42
CA GLU A 218 10.06 -24.89 -7.63
C GLU A 218 8.96 -25.94 -7.86
N TYR A 219 7.76 -25.45 -8.17
CA TYR A 219 6.57 -26.21 -8.50
C TYR A 219 6.08 -25.86 -9.91
N GLY A 220 5.71 -26.89 -10.68
CA GLY A 220 5.18 -26.77 -12.02
C GLY A 220 5.80 -27.77 -13.01
N PRO A 221 5.49 -27.66 -14.32
CA PRO A 221 4.60 -26.65 -14.92
C PRO A 221 3.15 -26.78 -14.43
N ILE A 222 2.50 -25.63 -14.25
CA ILE A 222 1.05 -25.54 -14.07
C ILE A 222 0.45 -24.96 -15.34
N ASP A 223 -0.48 -25.69 -15.95
CA ASP A 223 -1.20 -25.20 -17.12
C ASP A 223 -2.18 -24.09 -16.72
N VAL A 224 -2.09 -22.96 -17.42
CA VAL A 224 -2.93 -21.78 -17.22
C VAL A 224 -3.38 -21.21 -18.57
N PRO A 225 -4.41 -20.35 -18.62
CA PRO A 225 -4.81 -19.73 -19.88
C PRO A 225 -3.68 -18.84 -20.42
N ALA A 226 -3.55 -18.75 -21.75
CA ALA A 226 -2.55 -17.88 -22.39
C ALA A 226 -2.65 -16.42 -21.89
N ALA A 227 -3.88 -15.94 -21.63
CA ALA A 227 -4.13 -14.62 -21.06
C ALA A 227 -3.44 -14.39 -19.70
N ALA A 228 -3.21 -15.45 -18.90
CA ALA A 228 -2.44 -15.35 -17.67
C ALA A 228 -0.94 -15.16 -17.97
N THR A 229 -0.39 -15.97 -18.88
CA THR A 229 1.05 -15.93 -19.22
C THR A 229 1.45 -14.70 -20.03
N ASP A 230 0.51 -14.06 -20.73
CA ASP A 230 0.73 -12.79 -21.42
C ASP A 230 0.93 -11.60 -20.44
N ILE A 231 0.53 -11.78 -19.18
CA ILE A 231 0.54 -10.74 -18.14
C ILE A 231 1.57 -11.05 -17.05
N ALA A 232 1.69 -12.32 -16.67
CA ALA A 232 2.57 -12.78 -15.61
C ALA A 232 4.03 -12.37 -15.86
N GLN A 233 4.71 -11.98 -14.78
CA GLN A 233 6.12 -11.66 -14.80
C GLN A 233 6.83 -12.45 -13.71
N PRO A 234 8.03 -12.99 -13.97
CA PRO A 234 8.87 -13.53 -12.91
C PRO A 234 9.10 -12.50 -11.80
N GLY A 235 9.09 -12.96 -10.55
CA GLY A 235 9.25 -12.12 -9.36
C GLY A 235 7.94 -11.58 -8.78
N TRP A 236 6.81 -11.68 -9.48
CA TRP A 236 5.51 -11.34 -8.87
C TRP A 236 5.10 -12.41 -7.87
N GLU A 237 4.45 -11.99 -6.79
CA GLU A 237 4.09 -12.86 -5.68
C GLU A 237 2.59 -13.16 -5.68
N ILE A 238 2.25 -14.35 -5.21
CA ILE A 238 0.89 -14.77 -4.91
C ILE A 238 0.82 -14.91 -3.40
N GLY A 239 -0.03 -14.14 -2.72
CA GLY A 239 -0.02 -14.10 -1.26
C GLY A 239 -0.46 -15.40 -0.57
N TRP A 240 -1.15 -16.28 -1.30
CA TRP A 240 -1.52 -17.63 -0.88
C TRP A 240 -1.75 -18.49 -2.13
N LEU A 241 -1.15 -19.67 -2.19
CA LEU A 241 -1.32 -20.56 -3.33
C LEU A 241 -1.35 -22.01 -2.85
N ALA A 242 -2.48 -22.69 -3.03
CA ALA A 242 -2.57 -24.12 -2.81
C ALA A 242 -2.51 -24.86 -4.15
N ILE A 243 -1.60 -25.82 -4.28
CA ILE A 243 -1.45 -26.63 -5.48
C ILE A 243 -1.41 -28.12 -5.14
N GLY A 244 -1.80 -28.95 -6.11
CA GLY A 244 -1.71 -30.40 -6.00
C GLY A 244 -1.49 -31.06 -7.35
N GLN A 245 -0.95 -32.28 -7.31
CA GLN A 245 -0.82 -33.11 -8.50
C GLN A 245 -2.09 -33.96 -8.69
N LEU A 246 -2.57 -34.06 -9.92
CA LEU A 246 -3.64 -34.98 -10.29
C LEU A 246 -3.10 -36.40 -10.48
N GLN A 247 -4.00 -37.37 -10.65
CA GLN A 247 -3.63 -38.75 -11.05
C GLN A 247 -2.84 -38.81 -12.38
N SER A 248 -3.01 -37.82 -13.27
CA SER A 248 -2.23 -37.66 -14.50
C SER A 248 -0.80 -37.17 -14.28
N ALA A 249 -0.39 -36.91 -13.03
CA ALA A 249 0.84 -36.22 -12.63
C ALA A 249 0.92 -34.75 -13.09
N GLU A 250 -0.19 -34.15 -13.53
CA GLU A 250 -0.29 -32.73 -13.85
C GLU A 250 -0.50 -31.90 -12.58
N TRP A 251 0.21 -30.78 -12.46
CA TRP A 251 0.01 -29.82 -11.38
C TRP A 251 -1.21 -28.93 -11.64
N ARG A 252 -1.96 -28.62 -10.58
CA ARG A 252 -3.13 -27.73 -10.63
C ARG A 252 -3.16 -26.78 -9.46
N ILE A 253 -3.68 -25.58 -9.74
CA ILE A 253 -4.08 -24.61 -8.71
C ILE A 253 -5.39 -25.10 -8.09
N LEU A 254 -5.41 -25.20 -6.77
CA LEU A 254 -6.56 -25.60 -5.96
C LEU A 254 -7.18 -24.40 -5.25
N GLU A 255 -6.33 -23.45 -4.82
CA GLU A 255 -6.74 -22.19 -4.21
C GLU A 255 -5.74 -21.10 -4.58
N ILE A 256 -6.22 -19.86 -4.74
CA ILE A 256 -5.36 -18.71 -5.00
C ILE A 256 -5.82 -17.47 -4.24
N GLY A 257 -4.85 -16.77 -3.65
CA GLY A 257 -4.98 -15.47 -3.01
C GLY A 257 -4.93 -14.31 -4.00
N PHE A 258 -4.38 -13.18 -3.56
CA PHE A 258 -4.14 -12.00 -4.40
C PHE A 258 -2.77 -12.08 -5.09
N VAL A 259 -2.66 -11.42 -6.24
CA VAL A 259 -1.42 -11.24 -6.99
C VAL A 259 -0.80 -9.90 -6.61
N TYR A 260 0.47 -9.91 -6.21
CA TYR A 260 1.26 -8.75 -5.82
C TYR A 260 2.33 -8.51 -6.88
N PRO A 261 2.24 -7.43 -7.67
CA PRO A 261 3.26 -7.08 -8.63
C PRO A 261 4.43 -6.37 -7.94
N ASP A 262 5.61 -6.42 -8.55
CA ASP A 262 6.80 -5.64 -8.13
C ASP A 262 6.58 -4.15 -8.46
N ILE A 263 6.12 -3.37 -7.47
CA ILE A 263 5.83 -1.92 -7.54
C ILE A 263 7.00 -1.08 -7.02
#